data_AF-A0A4D7BTR1-F1
#
_entry.id   AF-A0A4D7BTR1-F1
#
_cell.length_a   1.000
_cell.length_b   1.000
_cell.length_c   1.000
_cell.angle_alpha   90.00
_cell.angle_beta   90.00
_cell.angle_gamma   90.00
#
_symmetry.space_group_name_H-M   'P 1'
#
loop_
_entity.id
_entity.type
_entity.pdbx_description
1 polymer ?
#
loop_
_entity_poly.entity_id
_entity_poly.type
_entity_poly.pdbx_seq_one_letter_code
_entity_poly.pdbx_strand_id
1 'polypeptide(L)'
;MTLTPEGVSLEEALAAIRIMAQRQEALYCLSFHSPSVEPGHTPYVRNETDLERFYTWLTTVLDLLVGQMHARPADPQDIFEAARGGRLQTAA
;
A
#
# COMPACT_ATOMS: atom_id res chain seq x y z
N MET A 1 -5.17 -8.20 -4.25
CA MET A 1 -6.16 -7.10 -4.18
C MET A 1 -5.40 -5.79 -4.21
N THR A 2 -5.91 -4.75 -4.87
CA THR A 2 -5.22 -3.45 -4.93
C THR A 2 -5.44 -2.69 -3.63
N LEU A 3 -4.37 -2.32 -2.94
CA LEU A 3 -4.45 -1.41 -1.80
C LEU A 3 -4.41 0.02 -2.35
N THR A 4 -5.48 0.79 -2.15
CA THR A 4 -5.57 2.16 -2.63
C THR A 4 -6.37 3.04 -1.65
N PRO A 5 -5.98 4.30 -1.41
CA PRO A 5 -6.83 5.27 -0.71
C PRO A 5 -8.04 5.72 -1.55
N GLU A 6 -8.11 5.35 -2.83
CA GLU A 6 -9.09 5.87 -3.78
C GLU A 6 -10.32 4.97 -3.88
N GLY A 7 -11.28 5.21 -2.98
CA GLY A 7 -12.55 4.47 -2.96
C GLY A 7 -12.51 3.15 -2.19
N VAL A 8 -11.40 2.84 -1.51
CA VAL A 8 -11.33 1.76 -0.52
C VAL A 8 -11.17 2.40 0.86
N SER A 9 -12.03 2.03 1.80
CA SER A 9 -11.94 2.54 3.16
C SER A 9 -10.68 2.03 3.86
N LEU A 10 -10.24 2.75 4.89
CA LEU A 10 -9.10 2.32 5.70
C LEU A 10 -9.38 0.97 6.38
N GLU A 11 -10.59 0.75 6.87
CA GLU A 11 -11.00 -0.50 7.50
C GLU A 11 -10.88 -1.70 6.53
N GLU A 12 -11.41 -1.55 5.31
CA GLU A 12 -11.32 -2.58 4.27
C GLU A 12 -9.86 -2.89 3.92
N ALA A 13 -9.01 -1.87 3.80
CA ALA A 13 -7.59 -2.03 3.51
C ALA A 13 -6.84 -2.77 4.64
N LEU A 14 -7.11 -2.43 5.90
CA LEU A 14 -6.48 -3.11 7.03
C LEU A 14 -6.96 -4.58 7.15
N ALA A 15 -8.25 -4.83 6.94
CA ALA A 15 -8.79 -6.19 6.91
C ALA A 15 -8.17 -7.02 5.79
N ALA A 16 -8.03 -6.44 4.60
CA ALA A 16 -7.36 -7.04 3.46
C ALA A 16 -5.93 -7.47 3.76
N ILE A 17 -5.13 -6.55 4.32
CA ILE A 17 -3.72 -6.81 4.65
C ILE A 17 -3.61 -7.98 5.63
N ARG A 18 -4.48 -8.02 6.66
CA ARG A 18 -4.49 -9.13 7.64
C ARG A 18 -4.82 -10.47 6.98
N ILE A 19 -5.80 -10.51 6.07
CA ILE A 19 -6.17 -11.72 5.33
C ILE A 19 -5.01 -12.17 4.42
N MET A 20 -4.39 -11.25 3.69
CA MET A 20 -3.24 -11.52 2.83
C MET A 20 -2.04 -12.06 3.65
N ALA A 21 -1.80 -11.49 4.83
CA ALA A 21 -0.77 -11.96 5.75
C ALA A 21 -1.03 -13.39 6.25
N GLN A 22 -2.28 -13.73 6.60
CA GLN A 22 -2.67 -15.09 6.97
C GLN A 22 -2.45 -16.09 5.82
N ARG A 23 -2.58 -15.63 4.57
CA ARG A 23 -2.32 -16.41 3.36
C ARG A 23 -0.85 -16.44 2.95
N GLN A 24 0.04 -15.82 3.73
CA GLN A 24 1.48 -15.71 3.45
C GLN A 24 1.77 -15.11 2.07
N GLU A 25 0.98 -14.14 1.63
CA GLU A 25 1.28 -13.41 0.39
C GLU A 25 2.57 -12.61 0.54
N ALA A 26 3.47 -12.71 -0.46
CA ALA A 26 4.80 -12.10 -0.40
C ALA A 26 4.86 -10.67 -0.95
N LEU A 27 3.78 -10.17 -1.56
CA LEU A 27 3.75 -8.87 -2.24
C LEU A 27 2.46 -8.11 -1.90
N TYR A 28 2.63 -6.89 -1.41
CA TYR A 28 1.56 -5.94 -1.16
C TYR A 28 1.69 -4.78 -2.16
N CYS A 29 0.71 -4.62 -3.04
CA CYS A 29 0.70 -3.56 -4.05
C CYS A 29 -0.16 -2.40 -3.58
N LEU A 30 0.49 -1.28 -3.23
CA LEU A 30 -0.15 -0.01 -2.87
C LEU A 30 -0.02 0.96 -4.05
N SER A 31 -1.15 1.49 -4.51
CA SER A 31 -1.21 2.35 -5.70
C SER A 31 -2.29 3.40 -5.57
N PHE A 32 -2.04 4.57 -6.18
CA PHE A 32 -2.99 5.67 -6.31
C PHE A 32 -2.63 6.49 -7.55
N HIS A 33 -3.55 7.32 -8.03
CA HIS A 33 -3.25 8.26 -9.11
C HIS A 33 -2.42 9.42 -8.55
N SER A 34 -1.28 9.73 -9.17
CA SER A 34 -0.40 10.81 -8.70
C SER A 34 -1.08 12.17 -8.50
N PRO A 35 -2.14 12.58 -9.24
CA PRO A 35 -2.81 13.85 -8.96
C PRO A 35 -3.62 13.85 -7.65
N SER A 36 -3.89 12.70 -7.02
CA SER A 36 -4.59 12.64 -5.73
C SER A 36 -3.77 13.19 -4.55
N VAL A 37 -2.50 13.56 -4.77
CA VAL A 37 -1.68 14.25 -3.75
C VAL A 37 -1.97 15.75 -3.66
N GLU A 38 -2.89 16.27 -4.47
CA GLU A 38 -3.31 17.67 -4.48
C GLU A 38 -4.84 17.79 -4.68
N PRO A 39 -5.53 18.76 -4.04
CA PRO A 39 -6.97 18.96 -4.22
C PRO A 39 -7.38 19.33 -5.64
N GLY A 40 -8.51 18.77 -6.10
CA GLY A 40 -9.22 19.23 -7.30
C GLY A 40 -8.80 18.56 -8.60
N HIS A 41 -7.78 17.69 -8.59
CA HIS A 41 -7.31 16.98 -9.79
C HIS A 41 -7.92 15.58 -9.97
N THR A 42 -8.49 15.00 -8.91
CA THR A 42 -9.19 13.71 -8.98
C THR A 42 -10.54 13.77 -8.26
N PRO A 43 -11.49 12.87 -8.59
CA PRO A 43 -12.75 12.76 -7.86
C PRO A 43 -12.58 12.30 -6.39
N TYR A 44 -11.41 11.77 -6.03
CA TYR A 44 -11.11 11.22 -4.71
C TYR A 44 -10.60 12.28 -3.73
N VAL A 45 -9.90 13.31 -4.22
CA VAL A 45 -9.34 14.39 -3.41
C VAL A 45 -9.82 15.73 -3.96
N ARG A 46 -10.93 16.24 -3.42
CA ARG A 46 -11.62 17.44 -3.96
C ARG A 46 -11.26 18.70 -3.18
N ASN A 47 -10.85 18.54 -1.93
CA ASN A 47 -10.57 19.61 -0.99
C ASN A 47 -9.53 19.13 0.05
N GLU A 48 -9.11 20.03 0.93
CA GLU A 48 -8.12 19.75 1.98
C GLU A 48 -8.54 18.64 2.95
N THR A 49 -9.82 18.55 3.30
CA THR A 49 -10.31 17.48 4.17
C THR A 49 -10.19 16.11 3.51
N ASP A 50 -10.42 16.02 2.20
CA ASP A 50 -10.19 14.78 1.46
C ASP A 50 -8.68 14.45 1.41
N LEU A 51 -7.82 15.46 1.28
CA LEU A 51 -6.36 15.29 1.26
C LEU A 51 -5.84 14.78 2.61
N GLU A 52 -6.33 15.32 3.72
CA GLU A 52 -6.03 14.84 5.07
C GLU A 52 -6.43 13.38 5.25
N ARG A 53 -7.60 12.98 4.74
CA ARG A 53 -8.07 11.59 4.76
C ARG A 53 -7.17 10.69 3.91
N PHE A 54 -6.79 11.15 2.72
CA PHE A 54 -5.89 10.44 1.82
C PHE A 54 -4.53 10.16 2.49
N TYR A 55 -3.92 11.17 3.11
CA TYR A 55 -2.65 10.97 3.82
C TYR A 55 -2.78 10.15 5.10
N THR A 56 -3.87 10.33 5.86
CA THR A 56 -4.16 9.49 7.04
C THR A 56 -4.30 8.01 6.65
N TRP A 57 -4.95 7.74 5.53
CA TRP A 57 -5.04 6.39 4.98
C TRP A 57 -3.64 5.85 4.65
N LEU A 58 -2.84 6.62 3.90
CA LEU A 58 -1.50 6.21 3.49
C LEU A 58 -0.58 5.92 4.68
N THR A 59 -0.51 6.83 5.64
CA THR A 59 0.35 6.70 6.81
C THR A 59 -0.06 5.52 7.68
N THR A 60 -1.36 5.29 7.86
CA THR A 60 -1.85 4.15 8.66
C THR A 60 -1.55 2.81 7.99
N VAL A 61 -1.74 2.70 6.68
CA VAL A 61 -1.42 1.47 5.94
C VAL A 61 0.08 1.21 5.93
N LEU A 62 0.91 2.24 5.74
CA LEU A 62 2.36 2.11 5.78
C LEU A 62 2.88 1.77 7.18
N ASP A 63 2.27 2.30 8.26
CA ASP A 63 2.61 1.92 9.63
C ASP A 63 2.35 0.42 9.88
N LEU A 64 1.21 -0.10 9.43
CA LEU A 64 0.94 -1.53 9.52
C LEU A 64 1.96 -2.35 8.71
N LEU A 65 2.18 -2.01 7.45
CA LEU A 65 3.05 -2.80 6.56
C LEU A 65 4.52 -2.72 6.99
N VAL A 66 5.08 -1.52 7.12
CA VAL A 66 6.50 -1.30 7.36
C VAL A 66 6.83 -1.32 8.85
N GLY A 67 6.04 -0.60 9.66
CA GLY A 67 6.28 -0.45 11.09
C GLY A 67 6.02 -1.75 11.87
N GLN A 68 4.86 -2.36 11.64
CA GLN A 68 4.41 -3.50 12.43
C GLN A 68 4.73 -4.85 11.78
N MET A 69 4.57 -4.97 10.45
CA MET A 69 4.80 -6.21 9.72
C MET A 69 6.21 -6.33 9.12
N HIS A 70 7.03 -5.28 9.25
CA HIS A 70 8.40 -5.24 8.71
C HIS A 70 8.48 -5.53 7.20
N ALA A 71 7.41 -5.21 6.45
CA ALA A 71 7.45 -5.24 5.00
C ALA A 71 8.47 -4.22 4.50
N ARG A 72 9.20 -4.59 3.44
CA ARG A 72 10.18 -3.72 2.79
C ARG A 72 9.64 -3.22 1.45
N PRO A 73 10.03 -2.00 1.02
CA PRO A 73 9.88 -1.61 -0.38
C PRO A 73 10.51 -2.66 -1.30
N ALA A 74 9.90 -2.83 -2.46
CA ALA A 74 10.38 -3.72 -3.50
C ALA A 74 10.57 -2.92 -4.79
N ASP A 75 11.67 -3.16 -5.48
CA ASP A 75 11.89 -2.67 -6.83
C ASP A 75 11.49 -3.74 -7.87
N PRO A 76 11.52 -3.43 -9.18
CA PRO A 76 11.21 -4.44 -10.19
C PRO A 76 12.13 -5.67 -10.16
N GLN A 77 13.41 -5.54 -9.77
CA GLN A 77 14.34 -6.66 -9.69
C GLN A 77 13.94 -7.62 -8.57
N ASP A 78 13.56 -7.11 -7.40
CA ASP A 78 13.00 -7.93 -6.31
C ASP A 78 11.84 -8.80 -6.80
N ILE A 79 10.91 -8.20 -7.54
CA ILE A 79 9.73 -8.89 -8.07
C ILE A 79 10.16 -9.98 -9.08
N PHE A 80 11.12 -9.68 -9.96
CA PHE A 80 11.66 -10.67 -10.89
C PHE A 80 12.33 -11.84 -10.18
N GLU A 81 13.12 -11.60 -9.13
CA GLU A 81 13.77 -12.65 -8.36
C GLU A 81 12.77 -13.56 -7.64
N ALA A 82 11.76 -12.95 -6.99
CA ALA A 82 10.68 -13.69 -6.33
C ALA A 82 9.91 -14.58 -7.32
N ALA A 83 9.59 -14.05 -8.51
CA ALA A 83 8.88 -14.80 -9.56
C ALA A 83 9.68 -16.00 -10.10
N ARG A 84 11.03 -15.94 -10.05
CA ARG A 84 11.92 -17.03 -10.46
C ARG A 84 12.15 -18.08 -9.37
N GLY A 85 11.52 -17.95 -8.20
CA GLY A 85 11.73 -18.84 -7.05
C GLY A 85 13.01 -18.55 -6.27
N GLY A 86 13.64 -17.39 -6.52
CA GLY A 86 14.73 -16.89 -5.68
C GLY A 86 14.19 -16.48 -4.31
N ARG A 87 14.92 -16.81 -3.24
CA ARG A 87 14.64 -16.20 -1.94
C ARG A 87 14.99 -14.71 -2.07
N LEU A 88 13.99 -13.84 -1.89
CA LEU A 88 14.20 -12.40 -1.74
C LEU A 88 15.28 -12.20 -0.67
N GLN A 89 16.43 -11.65 -1.05
CA GLN A 89 17.48 -11.38 -0.09
C GLN A 89 16.97 -10.31 0.87
N THR A 90 17.20 -10.55 2.16
CA THR A 90 16.96 -9.55 3.20
C THR A 90 18.09 -8.53 3.07
N ALA A 91 17.78 -7.28 2.73
CA ALA A 91 18.78 -6.22 2.74
C ALA A 91 19.32 -6.06 4.17
N ALA A 92 20.65 -5.98 4.27
CA ALA A 92 21.41 -5.89 5.52
C ALA A 92 21.23 -4.56 6.25
#